data_AF-A0AA86VSJ0-F1
#
_entry.id   AF-A0AA86VSJ0-F1
#
_cell.length_a   1.000
_cell.length_b   1.000
_cell.length_c   1.000
_cell.angle_alpha   90.00
_cell.angle_beta   90.00
_cell.angle_gamma   90.00
#
_symmetry.space_group_name_H-M   'P 1'
#
loop_
_entity.id
_entity.type
_entity.pdbx_description
1 polymer ?
#
loop_
_entity_poly.entity_id
_entity_poly.type
_entity_poly.pdbx_seq_one_letter_code
_entity_poly.pdbx_strand_id
1 'polypeptide(L)'
;MQKRTESDTNKIKQVIMYTDDFCMITVPGYTQRAIDETIILFEELKLTLSKEICQSTDDQLFSKTGIISFLGQEFGKTAKPLAEQVVKKVMLKVNGFTHLTIATKYKLIMFGQTVVTAANYAPLIDVAKNNAQTIKLYNEIDQLLANHMEQIIQSGAATEELISFMSAYKCIGGLSMILPGLNYASMHDDMISKTYVLKN
;
A
#
# COMPACT_ATOMS: atom_id res chain seq x y z
N MET A 1 -24.76 -21.78 -30.19
CA MET A 1 -25.10 -20.84 -29.10
C MET A 1 -25.95 -21.55 -28.07
N GLN A 2 -25.36 -22.04 -26.98
CA GLN A 2 -26.14 -22.49 -25.82
C GLN A 2 -26.70 -21.26 -25.09
N LYS A 3 -27.98 -21.32 -24.72
CA LYS A 3 -28.66 -20.28 -23.93
C LYS A 3 -27.96 -20.15 -22.57
N ARG A 4 -27.30 -19.02 -22.32
CA ARG A 4 -26.85 -18.61 -20.98
C ARG A 4 -28.10 -18.51 -20.09
N THR A 5 -28.24 -19.40 -19.12
CA THR A 5 -29.29 -19.32 -18.10
C THR A 5 -28.80 -18.45 -16.94
N GLU A 6 -29.69 -17.70 -16.30
CA GLU A 6 -29.43 -16.80 -15.14
C GLU A 6 -28.68 -17.46 -13.96
N SER A 7 -28.53 -18.78 -13.99
CA SER A 7 -27.73 -19.61 -13.06
C SER A 7 -26.23 -19.30 -13.07
N ASP A 8 -25.65 -18.91 -14.20
CA ASP A 8 -24.19 -18.69 -14.31
C ASP A 8 -23.75 -17.34 -13.70
N THR A 9 -24.67 -16.36 -13.60
CA THR A 9 -24.45 -15.04 -12.99
C THR A 9 -24.08 -15.09 -11.51
N ASN A 10 -24.40 -16.19 -10.81
CA ASN A 10 -24.07 -16.39 -9.38
C ASN A 10 -22.65 -16.95 -9.14
N LYS A 11 -21.84 -17.13 -10.18
CA LYS A 11 -20.50 -17.73 -10.07
C LYS A 11 -19.36 -16.71 -10.04
N ILE A 12 -19.61 -15.48 -10.47
CA ILE A 12 -18.75 -14.31 -10.23
C ILE A 12 -19.34 -13.55 -9.04
N LYS A 13 -18.65 -13.58 -7.91
CA LYS A 13 -19.10 -12.93 -6.67
C LYS A 13 -18.94 -11.42 -6.73
N GLN A 14 -17.86 -10.96 -7.36
CA GLN A 14 -17.52 -9.54 -7.43
C GLN A 14 -16.58 -9.28 -8.61
N VAL A 15 -16.73 -8.10 -9.21
CA VAL A 15 -15.77 -7.54 -10.15
C VAL A 15 -15.28 -6.22 -9.58
N ILE A 16 -13.98 -6.03 -9.53
CA ILE A 16 -13.32 -4.80 -9.06
C ILE A 16 -12.55 -4.25 -10.25
N MET A 17 -12.87 -3.03 -10.66
CA MET A 17 -12.25 -2.38 -11.81
C MET A 17 -11.55 -1.08 -11.40
N TYR A 18 -10.40 -0.82 -11.98
CA TYR A 18 -9.68 0.44 -11.89
C TYR A 18 -9.02 0.73 -13.24
N THR A 19 -9.53 1.75 -13.94
CA THR A 19 -9.15 2.10 -15.32
C THR A 19 -9.26 0.90 -16.27
N ASP A 20 -8.13 0.36 -16.69
CA ASP A 20 -7.91 -0.76 -17.61
C ASP A 20 -7.59 -2.07 -16.88
N ASP A 21 -7.24 -2.01 -15.60
CA ASP A 21 -7.04 -3.17 -14.74
C ASP A 21 -8.36 -3.60 -14.09
N PHE A 22 -8.65 -4.90 -14.08
CA PHE A 22 -9.76 -5.45 -13.31
C PHE A 22 -9.43 -6.81 -12.72
N CYS A 23 -10.08 -7.11 -11.60
CA CYS A 23 -10.01 -8.37 -10.89
C CYS A 23 -11.42 -8.95 -10.74
N MET A 24 -11.56 -10.26 -10.92
CA MET A 24 -12.81 -10.98 -10.71
C MET A 24 -12.66 -11.95 -9.55
N ILE A 25 -13.59 -11.89 -8.60
CA ILE A 25 -13.70 -12.86 -7.51
C ILE A 25 -14.71 -13.91 -7.93
N THR A 26 -14.23 -15.12 -8.17
CA THR A 26 -15.06 -16.25 -8.63
C THR A 26 -15.32 -17.23 -7.48
N VAL A 27 -16.31 -18.11 -7.67
CA VAL A 27 -16.42 -19.32 -6.84
C VAL A 27 -15.30 -20.32 -7.21
N PRO A 28 -14.83 -21.16 -6.27
CA PRO A 28 -13.83 -22.18 -6.55
C PRO A 28 -14.21 -23.07 -7.73
N GLY A 29 -13.24 -23.37 -8.62
CA GLY A 29 -13.42 -24.22 -9.79
C GLY A 29 -14.08 -23.54 -11.00
N TYR A 30 -14.47 -22.26 -10.91
CA TYR A 30 -15.06 -21.50 -12.02
C TYR A 30 -14.09 -20.52 -12.68
N THR A 31 -12.87 -20.37 -12.15
CA THR A 31 -11.90 -19.35 -12.58
C THR A 31 -11.52 -19.45 -14.06
N GLN A 32 -11.18 -20.65 -14.57
CA GLN A 32 -10.82 -20.80 -15.99
C GLN A 32 -11.98 -20.42 -16.91
N ARG A 33 -13.18 -20.89 -16.59
CA ARG A 33 -14.37 -20.60 -17.38
C ARG A 33 -14.70 -19.11 -17.39
N ALA A 34 -14.56 -18.43 -16.25
CA ALA A 34 -14.72 -16.98 -16.19
C ALA A 34 -13.69 -16.25 -17.06
N ILE A 35 -12.44 -16.71 -17.09
CA ILE A 35 -11.40 -16.16 -17.97
C ILE A 35 -11.77 -16.34 -19.44
N ASP A 36 -12.17 -17.55 -19.85
CA ASP A 36 -12.54 -17.85 -21.24
C ASP A 36 -13.75 -17.02 -21.70
N GLU A 37 -14.78 -16.92 -20.86
CA GLU A 37 -15.97 -16.11 -21.15
C GLU A 37 -15.63 -14.61 -21.24
N THR A 38 -14.68 -14.14 -20.44
CA THR A 38 -14.23 -12.74 -20.47
C THR A 38 -13.39 -12.44 -21.71
N ILE A 39 -12.53 -13.36 -22.13
CA ILE A 39 -11.76 -13.23 -23.39
C ILE A 39 -12.72 -13.08 -24.56
N ILE A 40 -13.74 -13.95 -24.66
CA ILE A 40 -14.73 -13.90 -25.74
C ILE A 40 -15.48 -12.56 -25.72
N LEU A 41 -15.94 -12.12 -24.54
CA LEU A 41 -16.65 -10.84 -24.41
C LEU A 41 -15.79 -9.65 -24.85
N PHE A 42 -14.50 -9.63 -24.48
CA PHE A 42 -13.61 -8.54 -24.85
C PHE A 42 -13.32 -8.55 -26.36
N GLU A 43 -13.14 -9.73 -26.96
CA GLU A 43 -12.98 -9.87 -28.42
C GLU A 43 -14.21 -9.35 -29.19
N GLU A 44 -15.43 -9.61 -28.70
CA GLU A 44 -16.68 -9.05 -29.25
C GLU A 44 -16.70 -7.51 -29.20
N LEU A 45 -16.08 -6.93 -28.17
CA LEU A 45 -15.92 -5.48 -27.99
C LEU A 45 -14.70 -4.91 -28.74
N LYS A 46 -13.98 -5.74 -29.52
CA LYS A 46 -12.73 -5.38 -30.20
C LYS A 46 -11.62 -4.93 -29.24
N LEU A 47 -11.62 -5.48 -28.03
CA LEU A 47 -10.59 -5.32 -27.02
C LEU A 47 -9.78 -6.61 -26.92
N THR A 48 -8.48 -6.48 -26.61
CA THR A 48 -7.58 -7.61 -26.43
C THR A 48 -7.08 -7.64 -24.99
N LEU A 49 -7.20 -8.78 -24.33
CA LEU A 49 -6.59 -9.00 -23.02
C LEU A 49 -5.13 -9.39 -23.18
N SER A 50 -4.24 -8.68 -22.49
CA SER A 50 -2.82 -9.01 -22.43
C SER A 50 -2.59 -10.24 -21.57
N LYS A 51 -2.65 -11.43 -22.18
CA LYS A 51 -2.51 -12.74 -21.48
C LYS A 51 -1.24 -12.85 -20.64
N GLU A 52 -0.18 -12.14 -21.02
CA GLU A 52 1.12 -12.13 -20.33
C GLU A 52 1.07 -11.51 -18.94
N ILE A 53 0.13 -10.59 -18.69
CA ILE A 53 -0.05 -9.91 -17.40
C ILE A 53 -1.25 -10.44 -16.61
N CYS A 54 -2.09 -11.29 -17.21
CA CYS A 54 -3.19 -11.94 -16.52
C CYS A 54 -2.64 -12.92 -15.47
N GLN A 55 -3.17 -12.84 -14.24
CA GLN A 55 -2.73 -13.67 -13.13
C GLN A 55 -3.94 -14.37 -12.49
N SER A 56 -3.69 -15.50 -11.85
CA SER A 56 -4.69 -16.23 -11.07
C SER A 56 -4.13 -16.72 -9.75
N THR A 57 -4.99 -16.75 -8.72
CA THR A 57 -4.72 -17.41 -7.44
C THR A 57 -4.95 -18.92 -7.51
N ASP A 58 -5.50 -19.43 -8.62
CA ASP A 58 -5.59 -20.86 -8.89
C ASP A 58 -4.23 -21.37 -9.38
N ASP A 59 -3.60 -22.24 -8.58
CA ASP A 59 -2.22 -22.72 -8.77
C ASP A 59 -2.02 -23.45 -10.12
N GLN A 60 -3.10 -23.80 -10.82
CA GLN A 60 -3.08 -24.47 -12.13
C GLN A 60 -3.13 -23.50 -13.32
N LEU A 61 -3.35 -22.19 -13.09
CA LEU A 61 -3.67 -21.22 -14.14
C LEU A 61 -2.78 -19.97 -14.03
N PHE A 62 -2.10 -19.60 -15.12
CA PHE A 62 -1.38 -18.33 -15.33
C PHE A 62 -0.27 -17.92 -14.32
N SER A 63 -0.19 -18.47 -13.10
CA SER A 63 0.93 -18.27 -12.17
C SER A 63 1.19 -19.51 -11.31
N LYS A 64 2.46 -19.89 -11.12
CA LYS A 64 2.87 -21.04 -10.27
C LYS A 64 2.84 -20.73 -8.77
N THR A 65 2.49 -19.50 -8.38
CA THR A 65 2.69 -18.98 -7.03
C THR A 65 1.40 -18.81 -6.23
N GLY A 66 0.23 -18.90 -6.86
CA GLY A 66 -1.07 -18.71 -6.19
C GLY A 66 -1.28 -17.28 -5.68
N ILE A 67 -0.55 -16.32 -6.25
CA ILE A 67 -0.54 -14.90 -5.87
C ILE A 67 -0.83 -14.06 -7.11
N ILE A 68 -1.74 -13.11 -6.97
CA ILE A 68 -2.01 -12.06 -7.97
C ILE A 68 -1.57 -10.71 -7.42
N SER A 69 -1.26 -9.76 -8.30
CA SER A 69 -1.01 -8.36 -7.97
C SER A 69 -2.12 -7.50 -8.55
N PHE A 70 -2.76 -6.68 -7.71
CA PHE A 70 -3.77 -5.71 -8.16
C PHE A 70 -3.50 -4.37 -7.48
N LEU A 71 -3.41 -3.29 -8.28
CA LEU A 71 -3.04 -1.95 -7.80
C LEU A 71 -1.73 -1.90 -6.98
N GLY A 72 -0.79 -2.78 -7.34
CA GLY A 72 0.52 -2.86 -6.68
C GLY A 72 0.50 -3.50 -5.28
N GLN A 73 -0.55 -4.27 -4.97
CA GLN A 73 -0.65 -5.14 -3.80
C GLN A 73 -0.75 -6.61 -4.20
N GLU A 74 -0.04 -7.47 -3.48
CA GLU A 74 -0.12 -8.92 -3.64
C GLU A 74 -1.31 -9.51 -2.85
N PHE A 75 -2.17 -10.24 -3.54
CA PHE A 75 -3.26 -11.04 -2.97
C PHE A 75 -3.00 -12.51 -3.21
N GLY A 76 -3.11 -13.33 -2.18
CA GLY A 76 -3.00 -14.78 -2.26
C GLY A 76 -3.89 -15.47 -1.23
N LYS A 77 -3.73 -16.79 -1.06
CA LYS A 77 -4.44 -17.55 -0.01
C LYS A 77 -4.13 -17.04 1.40
N THR A 78 -2.95 -16.44 1.60
CA THR A 78 -2.54 -15.79 2.85
C THR A 78 -2.40 -14.29 2.62
N ALA A 79 -3.07 -13.49 3.45
CA ALA A 79 -2.87 -12.05 3.48
C ALA A 79 -1.46 -11.75 4.02
N LYS A 80 -0.62 -11.09 3.22
CA LYS A 80 0.66 -10.56 3.69
C LYS A 80 0.47 -9.11 4.15
N PRO A 81 1.11 -8.68 5.24
CA PRO A 81 1.11 -7.27 5.64
C PRO A 81 1.68 -6.39 4.53
N LEU A 82 1.06 -5.24 4.28
CA LEU A 82 1.55 -4.32 3.23
C LEU A 82 2.82 -3.58 3.67
N ALA A 83 3.05 -3.48 4.98
CA ALA A 83 4.20 -2.80 5.56
C ALA A 83 5.55 -3.26 4.97
N GLU A 84 5.74 -4.56 4.71
CA GLU A 84 6.98 -5.08 4.12
C GLU A 84 7.22 -4.60 2.68
N GLN A 85 6.15 -4.45 1.90
CA GLN A 85 6.23 -3.95 0.52
C GLN A 85 6.51 -2.45 0.50
N VAL A 86 6.00 -1.73 1.49
CA VAL A 86 6.18 -0.29 1.66
C VAL A 86 7.63 0.04 1.99
N VAL A 87 8.27 -0.71 2.88
CA VAL A 87 9.68 -0.49 3.24
C VAL A 87 10.56 -0.45 1.99
N LYS A 88 10.37 -1.39 1.06
CA LYS A 88 11.12 -1.42 -0.21
C LYS A 88 10.87 -0.17 -1.06
N LYS A 89 9.60 0.24 -1.21
CA LYS A 89 9.21 1.44 -1.98
C LYS A 89 9.77 2.72 -1.35
N VAL A 90 9.72 2.83 -0.03
CA VAL A 90 10.29 3.94 0.74
C VAL A 90 11.78 4.01 0.52
N MET A 91 12.51 2.90 0.69
CA MET A 91 13.96 2.86 0.49
C MET A 91 14.38 3.24 -0.93
N LEU A 92 13.67 2.75 -1.95
CA LEU A 92 13.93 3.14 -3.34
C LEU A 92 13.78 4.65 -3.55
N LYS A 93 12.72 5.25 -3.00
CA LYS A 93 12.48 6.69 -3.10
C LYS A 93 13.54 7.47 -2.33
N VAL A 94 13.76 7.12 -1.07
CA VAL A 94 14.79 7.69 -0.17
C VAL A 94 16.15 7.74 -0.85
N ASN A 95 16.62 6.61 -1.41
CA ASN A 95 17.91 6.55 -2.11
C ASN A 95 18.00 7.49 -3.32
N GLY A 96 16.88 7.72 -4.01
CA GLY A 96 16.81 8.69 -5.09
C GLY A 96 17.03 10.13 -4.63
N PHE A 97 16.63 10.47 -3.40
CA PHE A 97 16.74 11.83 -2.85
C PHE A 97 18.11 12.14 -2.25
N THR A 98 18.80 11.14 -1.69
CA THR A 98 20.07 11.32 -0.98
C THR A 98 21.12 12.00 -1.86
N HIS A 99 21.10 11.74 -3.17
CA HIS A 99 22.10 12.22 -4.13
C HIS A 99 21.71 13.52 -4.86
N LEU A 100 20.54 14.09 -4.62
CA LEU A 100 20.12 15.32 -5.30
C LEU A 100 20.92 16.53 -4.83
N THR A 101 21.48 17.30 -5.76
CA THR A 101 22.20 18.56 -5.47
C THR A 101 21.24 19.75 -5.45
N ILE A 102 20.25 19.72 -4.56
CA ILE A 102 19.28 20.81 -4.35
C ILE A 102 19.36 21.32 -2.90
N ALA A 103 18.88 22.55 -2.66
CA ALA A 103 18.87 23.12 -1.33
C ALA A 103 18.05 22.27 -0.34
N THR A 104 18.51 22.19 0.92
CA THR A 104 17.92 21.38 1.99
C THR A 104 16.41 21.59 2.15
N LYS A 105 15.94 22.84 2.07
CA LYS A 105 14.51 23.17 2.14
C LYS A 105 13.67 22.46 1.08
N TYR A 106 14.19 22.29 -0.14
CA TYR A 106 13.50 21.57 -1.21
C TYR A 106 13.56 20.06 -1.01
N LYS A 107 14.67 19.54 -0.47
CA LYS A 107 14.76 18.12 -0.07
C LYS A 107 13.69 17.77 0.96
N LEU A 108 13.49 18.62 1.97
CA LEU A 108 12.48 18.42 3.02
C LEU A 108 11.05 18.44 2.46
N ILE A 109 10.73 19.39 1.58
CA ILE A 109 9.42 19.45 0.92
C ILE A 109 9.18 18.19 0.08
N MET A 110 10.15 17.82 -0.75
CA MET A 110 10.04 16.62 -1.61
C MET A 110 9.94 15.35 -0.78
N PHE A 111 10.74 15.23 0.29
CA PHE A 111 10.70 14.09 1.20
C PHE A 111 9.30 13.89 1.78
N GLY A 112 8.67 14.96 2.28
CA GLY A 112 7.29 14.92 2.77
C GLY A 112 6.28 14.52 1.70
N GLN A 113 6.32 15.18 0.54
CA GLN A 113 5.30 15.00 -0.51
C GLN A 113 5.43 13.70 -1.29
N THR A 114 6.59 13.04 -1.26
CA THR A 114 6.87 11.88 -2.12
C THR A 114 7.20 10.62 -1.35
N VAL A 115 8.04 10.71 -0.31
CA VAL A 115 8.48 9.55 0.45
C VAL A 115 7.42 9.21 1.50
N VAL A 116 7.05 10.19 2.33
CA VAL A 116 6.06 9.99 3.40
C VAL A 116 4.69 9.67 2.80
N THR A 117 4.27 10.40 1.75
CA THR A 117 3.01 10.10 1.04
C THR A 117 2.98 8.69 0.44
N ALA A 118 4.10 8.20 -0.11
CA ALA A 118 4.16 6.83 -0.65
C ALA A 118 4.09 5.76 0.45
N ALA A 119 4.53 6.09 1.67
CA ALA A 119 4.45 5.20 2.81
C ALA A 119 3.03 5.16 3.42
N ASN A 120 2.30 6.28 3.38
CA ASN A 120 0.98 6.42 4.00
C ASN A 120 -0.16 5.68 3.30
N TYR A 121 0.00 5.26 2.06
CA TYR A 121 -1.06 4.50 1.36
C TYR A 121 -1.37 3.18 2.06
N ALA A 122 -0.34 2.43 2.47
CA ALA A 122 -0.51 1.09 3.02
C ALA A 122 -1.26 1.02 4.35
N PRO A 123 -1.00 1.86 5.37
CA PRO A 123 -1.78 1.79 6.60
C PRO A 123 -3.27 2.08 6.41
N LEU A 124 -3.68 2.75 5.31
CA LEU A 124 -5.10 3.04 5.03
C LEU A 124 -5.90 1.81 4.57
N ILE A 125 -5.23 0.81 4.01
CA ILE A 125 -5.86 -0.31 3.29
C ILE A 125 -5.35 -1.67 3.78
N ASP A 126 -4.47 -1.68 4.77
CA ASP A 126 -3.94 -2.91 5.34
C ASP A 126 -5.09 -3.68 6.02
N VAL A 127 -5.33 -4.89 5.53
CA VAL A 127 -6.44 -5.73 5.97
C VAL A 127 -6.10 -6.45 7.29
N ALA A 128 -4.82 -6.47 7.67
CA ALA A 128 -4.33 -7.15 8.87
C ALA A 128 -4.65 -6.36 10.16
N LYS A 129 -5.90 -6.44 10.64
CA LYS A 129 -6.34 -5.79 11.89
C LYS A 129 -5.38 -6.03 13.05
N ASN A 130 -4.89 -4.93 13.64
CA ASN A 130 -4.24 -4.84 14.95
C ASN A 130 -3.21 -5.95 15.29
N ASN A 131 -2.46 -6.40 14.30
CA ASN A 131 -1.37 -7.36 14.49
C ASN A 131 -0.14 -6.62 15.03
N ALA A 132 0.38 -7.06 16.19
CA ALA A 132 1.58 -6.50 16.81
C ALA A 132 2.78 -6.45 15.85
N GLN A 133 2.91 -7.44 14.95
CA GLN A 133 3.96 -7.46 13.93
C GLN A 133 3.76 -6.33 12.91
N THR A 134 2.53 -6.07 12.47
CA THR A 134 2.23 -4.98 11.52
C THR A 134 2.50 -3.62 12.14
N ILE A 135 2.11 -3.40 13.40
CA ILE A 135 2.41 -2.17 14.14
C ILE A 135 3.92 -1.94 14.21
N LYS A 136 4.67 -3.00 14.59
CA LYS A 136 6.13 -2.94 14.67
C LYS A 136 6.74 -2.51 13.32
N LEU A 137 6.29 -3.10 12.22
CA LEU A 137 6.79 -2.78 10.88
C LEU A 137 6.50 -1.31 10.48
N TYR A 138 5.32 -0.77 10.80
CA TYR A 138 5.04 0.64 10.53
C TYR A 138 5.85 1.60 11.42
N ASN A 139 6.09 1.26 12.68
CA ASN A 139 6.98 2.04 13.54
C ASN A 139 8.44 2.00 13.04
N GLU A 140 8.90 0.89 12.49
CA GLU A 140 10.21 0.78 11.84
C GLU A 140 10.29 1.69 10.60
N ILE A 141 9.19 1.87 9.86
CA ILE A 141 9.13 2.84 8.76
C ILE A 141 9.27 4.27 9.28
N ASP A 142 8.59 4.65 10.37
CA ASP A 142 8.70 5.99 10.97
C ASP A 142 10.15 6.28 11.41
N GLN A 143 10.81 5.30 12.04
CA GLN A 143 12.21 5.38 12.43
C GLN A 143 13.13 5.58 11.21
N LEU A 144 12.89 4.85 10.14
CA LEU A 144 13.66 4.94 8.89
C LEU A 144 13.51 6.33 8.25
N LEU A 145 12.28 6.85 8.23
CA LEU A 145 11.99 8.19 7.71
C LEU A 145 12.70 9.27 8.53
N ALA A 146 12.66 9.17 9.86
CA ALA A 146 13.31 10.13 10.75
C ALA A 146 14.84 10.06 10.67
N ASN A 147 15.42 8.85 10.59
CA ASN A 147 16.86 8.68 10.34
C ASN A 147 17.28 9.31 9.00
N HIS A 148 16.46 9.22 7.96
CA HIS A 148 16.77 9.88 6.69
C HIS A 148 16.59 11.40 6.75
N MET A 149 15.59 11.88 7.51
CA MET A 149 15.46 13.31 7.77
C MET A 149 16.72 13.85 8.44
N GLU A 150 17.28 13.12 9.41
CA GLU A 150 18.54 13.50 10.06
C GLU A 150 19.71 13.58 9.07
N GLN A 151 19.77 12.72 8.06
CA GLN A 151 20.78 12.83 7.00
C GLN A 151 20.63 14.11 6.16
N ILE A 152 19.40 14.62 6.02
CA ILE A 152 19.09 15.84 5.27
C ILE A 152 19.43 17.10 6.10
N ILE A 153 19.05 17.13 7.38
CA ILE A 153 19.14 18.32 8.23
C ILE A 153 20.41 18.36 9.09
N GLN A 154 20.99 17.20 9.41
CA GLN A 154 22.20 17.03 10.22
C GLN A 154 22.13 17.78 11.56
N SER A 155 21.01 17.62 12.26
CA SER A 155 20.70 18.39 13.47
C SER A 155 21.34 17.84 14.74
N GLY A 156 21.71 16.56 14.76
CA GLY A 156 22.16 15.83 15.94
C GLY A 156 21.02 15.42 16.89
N ALA A 157 19.76 15.64 16.51
CA ALA A 157 18.60 15.27 17.33
C ALA A 157 18.41 13.74 17.42
N ALA A 158 17.83 13.29 18.53
CA ALA A 158 17.47 11.88 18.69
C ALA A 158 16.30 11.51 17.76
N THR A 159 16.18 10.24 17.36
CA THR A 159 15.16 9.87 16.38
C THR A 159 13.74 10.12 16.88
N GLU A 160 13.46 9.90 18.16
CA GLU A 160 12.15 10.19 18.75
C GLU A 160 11.79 11.68 18.69
N GLU A 161 12.79 12.56 18.87
CA GLU A 161 12.61 14.01 18.74
C GLU A 161 12.29 14.39 17.30
N LEU A 162 12.94 13.74 16.32
CA LEU A 162 12.67 13.94 14.90
C LEU A 162 11.29 13.43 14.50
N ILE A 163 10.87 12.26 14.97
CA ILE A 163 9.50 11.75 14.76
C ILE A 163 8.47 12.74 15.33
N SER A 164 8.72 13.27 16.52
CA SER A 164 7.88 14.30 17.14
C SER A 164 7.84 15.58 16.30
N PHE A 165 8.99 16.08 15.84
CA PHE A 165 9.09 17.27 14.98
C PHE A 165 8.37 17.09 13.64
N MET A 166 8.50 15.90 13.03
CA MET A 166 7.85 15.55 11.77
C MET A 166 6.33 15.54 11.92
N SER A 167 5.82 14.97 13.00
CA SER A 167 4.38 14.77 13.23
C SER A 167 3.67 15.92 13.96
N ALA A 168 4.41 16.84 14.60
CA ALA A 168 3.83 17.92 15.38
C ALA A 168 2.99 18.88 14.50
N TYR A 169 1.68 18.91 14.78
CA TYR A 169 0.72 19.83 14.17
C TYR A 169 0.71 21.23 14.81
N LYS A 170 1.24 21.38 16.04
CA LYS A 170 1.05 22.59 16.88
C LYS A 170 2.34 23.30 17.33
N CYS A 171 3.52 22.74 17.07
CA CYS A 171 4.77 23.39 17.43
C CYS A 171 5.18 24.36 16.31
N ILE A 172 5.53 25.60 16.66
CA ILE A 172 6.11 26.57 15.73
C ILE A 172 7.34 25.91 15.08
N GLY A 173 7.20 25.48 13.82
CA GLY A 173 8.27 24.85 13.04
C GLY A 173 8.10 23.36 12.70
N GLY A 174 7.10 22.65 13.24
CA GLY A 174 6.84 21.24 12.91
C GLY A 174 6.38 21.04 11.45
N LEU A 175 6.65 19.86 10.88
CA LEU A 175 6.37 19.59 9.45
C LEU A 175 4.95 19.09 9.17
N SER A 176 4.17 18.79 10.21
CA SER A 176 2.78 18.30 10.10
C SER A 176 2.63 17.10 9.15
N MET A 177 3.63 16.23 9.13
CA MET A 177 3.63 15.00 8.35
C MET A 177 2.77 13.95 9.06
N ILE A 178 1.89 13.33 8.29
CA ILE A 178 1.21 12.10 8.73
C ILE A 178 2.23 10.98 8.59
N LEU A 179 2.70 10.39 9.68
CA LEU A 179 3.68 9.30 9.63
C LEU A 179 2.97 7.94 9.59
N PRO A 180 3.46 6.95 8.82
CA PRO A 180 2.79 5.66 8.66
C PRO A 180 2.45 4.93 9.96
N GLY A 181 3.37 4.85 10.92
CA GLY A 181 3.14 4.21 12.23
C GLY A 181 2.10 4.93 13.06
N LEU A 182 2.23 6.26 13.18
CA LEU A 182 1.24 7.10 13.85
C LEU A 182 -0.14 7.05 13.18
N ASN A 183 -0.19 7.03 11.85
CA ASN A 183 -1.42 6.93 11.07
C ASN A 183 -2.10 5.58 11.28
N TYR A 184 -1.33 4.48 11.19
CA TYR A 184 -1.82 3.13 11.44
C TYR A 184 -2.41 3.00 12.86
N ALA A 185 -1.71 3.50 13.87
CA ALA A 185 -2.23 3.53 15.24
C ALA A 185 -3.55 4.30 15.32
N SER A 186 -3.62 5.51 14.74
CA SER A 186 -4.84 6.34 14.78
C SER A 186 -6.07 5.74 14.08
N MET A 187 -5.86 4.86 13.09
CA MET A 187 -6.94 4.23 12.33
C MET A 187 -7.42 2.91 12.93
N HIS A 188 -6.58 2.25 13.73
CA HIS A 188 -6.86 0.94 14.31
C HIS A 188 -7.06 0.97 15.83
N ASP A 189 -6.83 2.13 16.46
CA ASP A 189 -7.19 2.39 17.85
C ASP A 189 -8.61 2.98 17.97
N ASP A 190 -9.56 2.13 18.39
CA ASP A 190 -10.67 2.56 19.27
C ASP A 190 -10.18 2.86 20.71
N MET A 191 -8.86 2.77 20.97
CA MET A 191 -8.26 3.09 22.27
C MET A 191 -6.84 3.62 22.08
N ILE A 192 -6.66 4.94 22.19
CA ILE A 192 -5.66 5.55 23.08
C ILE A 192 -5.93 7.06 23.11
N SER A 193 -6.67 7.46 24.14
CA SER A 193 -6.53 8.78 24.74
C SER A 193 -5.11 8.91 25.32
N LYS A 194 -4.11 9.19 24.49
CA LYS A 194 -2.87 9.79 24.97
C LYS A 194 -2.87 11.24 24.54
N THR A 195 -3.57 12.03 25.35
CA THR A 195 -3.30 13.45 25.50
C THR A 195 -1.87 13.59 25.97
N TYR A 196 -0.96 14.04 25.10
CA TYR A 196 0.34 14.53 25.54
C TYR A 196 0.10 15.84 26.28
N VAL A 197 0.12 15.80 27.61
CA VAL A 197 0.17 17.01 28.44
C VAL A 197 1.62 17.49 28.42
N LEU A 198 1.88 18.54 27.63
CA LEU A 198 3.11 19.32 27.76
C LEU A 198 3.06 20.01 29.13
N LYS A 199 3.97 19.65 30.03
CA LYS A 199 4.20 20.45 31.23
C LYS A 199 4.99 21.69 30.81
N ASN A 200 4.43 22.85 31.16
CA ASN A 200 5.07 24.17 31.01
C ASN A 200 6.42 24.23 31.75
#